data_AF-A0A3D3NZI9-F1
#
_entry.id   AF-A0A3D3NZI9-F1
#
_cell.length_a   1.000
_cell.length_b   1.000
_cell.length_c   1.000
_cell.angle_alpha   90.00
_cell.angle_beta   90.00
_cell.angle_gamma   90.00
#
_symmetry.space_group_name_H-M   'P 1'
#
loop_
_entity.id
_entity.type
_entity.pdbx_description
1 polymer ?
#
loop_
_entity_poly.entity_id
_entity_poly.type
_entity_poly.pdbx_seq_one_letter_code
_entity_poly.pdbx_strand_id
1 'polypeptide(L)'
;MTWAARRDWSTGFFLMRGCCSPHAASYQSPNELAVRFLDRVRGHSRRKPPTNGLLARSLRRRNPCMHYLLSHDPISDTTPPFGPGLGAEARFLGVVRDLEDGRVIAGIEYSAYVPMAEKMLAAIIAEARAAHGGHEVFIQHRLGFVAAAEVSILIRVRARHSAPAFDLCRSYLHAVKTRVPIWKRPAETAA
;
A
#
# COMPACT_ATOMS: atom_id res chain seq x y z
N MET A 1 2.25 4.15 -43.75
CA MET A 1 1.39 2.97 -43.53
C MET A 1 2.27 1.78 -43.18
N THR A 2 1.85 1.02 -42.16
CA THR A 2 2.35 -0.29 -41.72
C THR A 2 3.81 -0.42 -41.25
N TRP A 3 4.00 -0.47 -39.93
CA TRP A 3 5.07 -1.26 -39.32
C TRP A 3 4.43 -2.34 -38.45
N ALA A 4 4.60 -3.58 -38.91
CA ALA A 4 4.14 -4.79 -38.25
C ALA A 4 5.14 -5.21 -37.16
N ALA A 5 4.57 -5.77 -36.09
CA ALA A 5 5.26 -6.36 -34.97
C ALA A 5 6.19 -7.51 -35.36
N ARG A 6 7.26 -7.71 -34.57
CA ARG A 6 7.72 -9.06 -34.20
C ARG A 6 8.43 -9.01 -32.85
N ARG A 7 7.90 -9.80 -31.92
CA ARG A 7 8.55 -10.23 -30.69
C ARG A 7 9.50 -11.37 -31.08
N ASP A 8 10.73 -11.31 -30.64
CA ASP A 8 11.65 -12.44 -30.64
C ASP A 8 11.90 -12.84 -29.19
N TRP A 9 11.45 -14.04 -28.84
CA TRP A 9 11.82 -14.75 -27.63
C TRP A 9 12.61 -15.96 -28.10
N SER A 10 13.92 -15.80 -28.19
CA SER A 10 14.82 -16.90 -28.42
C SER A 10 16.09 -16.72 -27.59
N THR A 11 16.48 -17.82 -26.95
CA THR A 11 17.80 -18.12 -26.36
C THR A 11 18.10 -17.58 -24.97
N GLY A 12 18.36 -18.52 -24.03
CA GLY A 12 18.96 -18.17 -22.74
C GLY A 12 18.80 -19.19 -21.60
N PHE A 13 18.74 -20.48 -21.90
CA PHE A 13 18.86 -21.53 -20.88
C PHE A 13 20.32 -21.53 -20.38
N PHE A 14 20.57 -21.04 -19.16
CA PHE A 14 21.89 -21.15 -18.51
C PHE A 14 21.74 -21.94 -17.21
N LEU A 15 22.18 -23.20 -17.27
CA LEU A 15 22.45 -24.05 -16.12
C LEU A 15 23.72 -23.53 -15.43
N MET A 16 23.61 -23.15 -14.17
CA MET A 16 24.76 -23.05 -13.27
C MET A 16 24.44 -23.83 -11.99
N ARG A 17 25.11 -24.98 -11.85
CA ARG A 17 25.30 -25.69 -10.58
C ARG A 17 26.23 -24.86 -9.70
N GLY A 18 25.88 -24.69 -8.43
CA GLY A 18 26.77 -24.03 -7.46
C GLY A 18 26.31 -24.20 -6.02
N CYS A 19 26.89 -25.21 -5.36
CA CYS A 19 27.23 -25.32 -3.94
C CYS A 19 26.24 -24.88 -2.85
N CYS A 20 25.69 -25.88 -2.16
CA CYS A 20 25.30 -25.78 -0.74
C CYS A 20 26.53 -25.59 0.15
N SER A 21 26.49 -24.63 1.07
CA SER A 21 26.73 -24.89 2.50
C SER A 21 26.40 -23.66 3.37
N PRO A 22 26.14 -23.85 4.68
CA PRO A 22 25.33 -22.96 5.50
C PRO A 22 26.19 -22.02 6.36
N HIS A 23 25.82 -20.74 6.43
CA HIS A 23 26.21 -19.87 7.54
C HIS A 23 25.10 -18.84 7.80
N ALA A 24 24.28 -19.15 8.80
CA ALA A 24 23.35 -18.20 9.39
C ALA A 24 24.13 -17.21 10.25
N ALA A 25 24.36 -16.01 9.74
CA ALA A 25 24.81 -14.86 10.52
C ALA A 25 23.68 -13.83 10.53
N SER A 26 23.11 -13.60 11.71
CA SER A 26 22.07 -12.62 11.98
C SER A 26 22.60 -11.19 11.77
N TYR A 27 22.22 -10.57 10.66
CA TYR A 27 22.46 -9.16 10.38
C TYR A 27 21.51 -8.30 11.23
N GLN A 28 22.05 -7.70 12.29
CA GLN A 28 21.35 -6.70 13.10
C GLN A 28 21.43 -5.34 12.40
N SER A 29 20.28 -4.69 12.21
CA SER A 29 20.20 -3.40 11.51
C SER A 29 20.58 -2.22 12.42
N PRO A 30 21.06 -1.09 11.87
CA PRO A 30 21.75 -0.02 12.63
C PRO A 30 20.88 0.82 13.59
N ASN A 31 19.62 0.47 13.81
CA ASN A 31 18.70 1.25 14.64
C ASN A 31 18.74 0.94 16.14
N GLU A 32 19.55 -0.03 16.59
CA GLU A 32 19.61 -0.41 18.02
C GLU A 32 20.38 0.57 18.93
N LEU A 33 21.22 1.45 18.36
CA LEU A 33 22.00 2.44 19.13
C LEU A 33 21.30 3.80 19.30
N ALA A 34 20.25 4.10 18.53
CA ALA A 34 19.51 5.36 18.66
C ALA A 34 18.42 5.31 19.75
N VAL A 35 17.90 4.12 20.07
CA VAL A 35 16.78 3.96 21.03
C VAL A 35 17.25 4.06 22.48
N ARG A 36 18.54 3.84 22.78
CA ARG A 36 19.08 3.89 24.16
C ARG A 36 19.45 5.29 24.65
N PHE A 37 19.39 6.32 23.80
CA PHE A 37 19.77 7.69 24.18
C PHE A 37 18.58 8.57 24.62
N LEU A 38 17.34 8.21 24.27
CA LEU A 38 16.15 9.03 24.56
C LEU A 38 15.37 8.62 25.83
N ASP A 39 15.72 7.51 26.47
CA ASP A 39 15.03 7.02 27.69
C ASP A 39 15.53 7.63 29.01
N ARG A 40 16.48 8.60 28.97
CA ARG A 40 17.10 9.17 30.19
C ARG A 40 16.49 10.47 30.73
N VAL A 41 15.47 11.06 30.08
CA VAL A 41 14.97 12.41 30.47
C VAL A 41 13.49 12.46 30.88
N ARG A 42 12.80 11.34 31.13
CA ARG A 42 11.41 11.40 31.63
C ARG A 42 11.25 10.68 32.96
N GLY A 43 11.09 11.48 34.01
CA GLY A 43 10.78 11.04 35.36
C GLY A 43 9.54 10.14 35.41
N HIS A 44 9.66 9.04 36.14
CA HIS A 44 8.61 8.07 36.38
C HIS A 44 7.53 8.65 37.32
N SER A 45 6.30 8.83 36.82
CA SER A 45 5.10 8.82 37.66
C SER A 45 4.28 7.58 37.32
N ARG A 46 4.36 6.55 38.18
CA ARG A 46 3.55 5.32 38.07
C ARG A 46 2.10 5.65 38.40
N ARG A 47 1.27 5.95 37.41
CA ARG A 47 -0.19 5.89 37.55
C ARG A 47 -0.65 4.47 37.20
N LYS A 48 -1.32 3.80 38.15
CA LYS A 48 -2.02 2.53 37.90
C LYS A 48 -3.04 2.74 36.78
N PRO A 49 -3.18 1.81 35.82
CA PRO A 49 -4.21 1.93 34.79
C PRO A 49 -5.60 1.80 35.45
N PRO A 50 -6.58 2.64 35.07
CA PRO A 50 -7.94 2.48 35.55
C PRO A 50 -8.52 1.17 35.03
N THR A 51 -8.91 0.31 35.98
CA THR A 51 -9.78 -0.85 35.79
C THR A 51 -11.17 -0.34 35.40
N ASN A 52 -11.43 -0.18 34.10
CA ASN A 52 -12.80 0.03 33.63
C ASN A 52 -13.04 -0.72 32.31
N GLY A 53 -13.52 -1.96 32.46
CA GLY A 53 -13.85 -2.90 31.38
C GLY A 53 -15.06 -2.50 30.51
N LEU A 54 -15.40 -1.22 30.45
CA LEU A 54 -16.52 -0.68 29.68
C LEU A 54 -16.10 0.11 28.44
N LEU A 55 -14.84 0.56 28.34
CA LEU A 55 -14.33 1.25 27.14
C LEU A 55 -13.72 0.29 26.09
N ALA A 56 -13.39 -0.95 26.47
CA ALA A 56 -12.93 -1.98 25.54
C ALA A 56 -14.06 -2.60 24.68
N ARG A 57 -15.32 -2.18 24.89
CA ARG A 57 -16.50 -2.67 24.15
C ARG A 57 -16.91 -1.77 22.97
N SER A 58 -16.39 -0.54 22.83
CA SER A 58 -16.84 0.36 21.76
C SER A 58 -16.07 0.23 20.44
N LEU A 59 -14.96 -0.52 20.40
CA LEU A 59 -14.13 -0.67 19.18
C LEU A 59 -14.45 -1.93 18.37
N ARG A 60 -15.49 -2.69 18.75
CA ARG A 60 -15.90 -3.96 18.13
C ARG A 60 -17.07 -3.85 17.13
N ARG A 61 -17.16 -2.72 16.41
CA ARG A 61 -17.89 -2.59 15.14
C ARG A 61 -17.22 -1.51 14.28
N ARG A 62 -15.95 -1.67 13.90
CA ARG A 62 -15.43 -0.92 12.76
C ARG A 62 -15.94 -1.63 11.50
N ASN A 63 -16.73 -0.92 10.72
CA ASN A 63 -17.43 -1.41 9.53
C ASN A 63 -16.55 -2.37 8.71
N PRO A 64 -16.93 -3.66 8.55
CA PRO A 64 -16.20 -4.59 7.67
C PRO A 64 -16.36 -4.28 6.16
N CYS A 65 -16.84 -3.08 5.82
CA CYS A 65 -17.16 -2.61 4.46
C CYS A 65 -16.44 -1.31 4.11
N MET A 66 -15.32 -0.98 4.76
CA MET A 66 -14.46 0.10 4.25
C MET A 66 -13.61 -0.47 3.11
N HIS A 67 -14.15 -0.43 1.89
CA HIS A 67 -13.43 -0.84 0.67
C HIS A 67 -12.37 0.18 0.24
N TYR A 68 -12.41 1.38 0.79
CA TYR A 68 -11.42 2.42 0.55
C TYR A 68 -11.16 3.30 1.80
N LEU A 69 -10.02 3.99 1.82
CA LEU A 69 -9.62 4.93 2.84
C LEU A 69 -8.73 6.04 2.24
N LEU A 70 -9.16 7.30 2.38
CA LEU A 70 -8.33 8.47 2.14
C LEU A 70 -7.90 9.03 3.51
N SER A 71 -6.62 8.98 3.83
CA SER A 71 -6.12 9.44 5.14
C SER A 71 -4.78 10.15 5.00
N HIS A 72 -4.41 10.97 5.98
CA HIS A 72 -3.07 11.55 6.11
C HIS A 72 -2.10 10.60 6.82
N ASP A 73 -2.62 9.53 7.43
CA ASP A 73 -1.82 8.54 8.15
C ASP A 73 -0.97 7.69 7.20
N PRO A 74 0.22 7.23 7.65
CA PRO A 74 1.01 6.25 6.92
C PRO A 74 0.21 4.99 6.56
N ILE A 75 0.48 4.46 5.37
CA ILE A 75 -0.15 3.23 4.91
C ILE A 75 0.45 2.05 5.67
N SER A 76 -0.40 1.33 6.39
CA SER A 76 -0.03 0.10 7.09
C SER A 76 -0.54 -1.10 6.30
N ASP A 77 0.36 -1.88 5.71
CA ASP A 77 0.03 -3.10 4.97
C ASP A 77 -0.21 -4.30 5.90
N THR A 78 -1.12 -4.12 6.86
CA THR A 78 -1.60 -5.23 7.69
C THR A 78 -2.48 -6.14 6.84
N THR A 79 -2.18 -7.43 6.90
CA THR A 79 -2.91 -8.47 6.16
C THR A 79 -4.05 -8.99 7.02
N PRO A 80 -5.32 -8.66 6.76
CA PRO A 80 -6.42 -9.31 7.46
C PRO A 80 -6.46 -10.81 7.08
N PRO A 81 -7.05 -11.69 7.91
CA PRO A 81 -7.26 -13.09 7.53
C PRO A 81 -8.12 -13.21 6.27
N PHE A 82 -7.97 -14.30 5.52
CA PHE A 82 -8.77 -14.56 4.32
C PHE A 82 -10.18 -15.04 4.71
N GLY A 83 -11.19 -14.57 3.98
CA GLY A 83 -12.54 -15.12 4.03
C GLY A 83 -12.64 -16.47 3.29
N PRO A 84 -13.67 -17.28 3.58
CA PRO A 84 -13.91 -18.53 2.88
C PRO A 84 -14.09 -18.29 1.37
N GLY A 85 -13.46 -19.14 0.55
CA GLY A 85 -13.55 -19.07 -0.92
C GLY A 85 -12.56 -18.13 -1.62
N LEU A 86 -11.75 -17.38 -0.86
CA LEU A 86 -10.64 -16.58 -1.40
C LEU A 86 -9.35 -17.42 -1.38
N GLY A 87 -8.73 -17.57 -2.54
CA GLY A 87 -7.54 -18.41 -2.72
C GLY A 87 -6.29 -17.63 -3.13
N ALA A 88 -6.42 -16.35 -3.47
CA ALA A 88 -5.30 -15.52 -3.88
C ALA A 88 -5.52 -14.06 -3.52
N GLU A 89 -4.42 -13.33 -3.38
CA GLU A 89 -4.39 -11.89 -3.17
C GLU A 89 -3.31 -11.26 -4.05
N ALA A 90 -3.65 -10.14 -4.67
CA ALA A 90 -2.72 -9.27 -5.37
C ALA A 90 -2.66 -7.92 -4.65
N ARG A 91 -1.45 -7.40 -4.47
CA ARG A 91 -1.21 -6.07 -3.90
C ARG A 91 -0.43 -5.21 -4.87
N PHE A 92 -0.80 -3.95 -4.90
CA PHE A 92 -0.04 -2.88 -5.52
C PHE A 92 0.29 -1.84 -4.46
N LEU A 93 1.58 -1.54 -4.29
CA LEU A 93 2.07 -0.44 -3.47
C LEU A 93 2.72 0.59 -4.39
N GLY A 94 2.14 1.78 -4.44
CA GLY A 94 2.73 2.93 -5.12
C GLY A 94 3.68 3.63 -4.17
N VAL A 95 4.97 3.63 -4.49
CA VAL A 95 6.02 4.26 -3.68
C VAL A 95 6.44 5.57 -4.35
N VAL A 96 6.61 6.63 -3.54
CA VAL A 96 7.16 7.90 -4.01
C VAL A 96 8.64 7.71 -4.32
N ARG A 97 9.04 8.11 -5.52
CA ARG A 97 10.46 8.07 -5.94
C ARG A 97 11.15 9.36 -5.49
N ASP A 98 12.46 9.30 -5.35
CA ASP A 98 13.34 10.43 -5.06
C ASP A 98 13.63 11.32 -6.28
N LEU A 99 13.24 10.88 -7.48
CA LEU A 99 13.42 11.61 -8.74
C LEU A 99 12.08 11.81 -9.47
N GLU A 100 11.79 13.06 -9.85
CA GLU A 100 10.68 13.42 -10.70
C GLU A 100 11.12 14.49 -11.71
N ASP A 101 10.84 14.25 -13.01
CA ASP A 101 11.22 15.12 -14.13
C ASP A 101 12.69 15.59 -14.10
N GLY A 102 13.59 14.68 -13.71
CA GLY A 102 15.03 14.94 -13.65
C GLY A 102 15.50 15.72 -12.42
N ARG A 103 14.61 16.01 -11.47
CA ARG A 103 14.92 16.73 -10.23
C ARG A 103 14.80 15.82 -9.01
N VAL A 104 15.73 15.99 -8.06
CA VAL A 104 15.66 15.32 -6.76
C VAL A 104 14.56 15.96 -5.93
N ILE A 105 13.66 15.14 -5.38
CA ILE A 105 12.52 15.58 -4.58
C ILE A 105 12.58 14.93 -3.19
N ALA A 106 12.18 15.68 -2.17
CA ALA A 106 12.04 15.14 -0.82
C ALA A 106 10.79 14.25 -0.70
N GLY A 107 9.81 14.46 -1.56
CA GLY A 107 8.55 13.73 -1.56
C GLY A 107 7.51 14.36 -2.46
N ILE A 108 6.26 13.92 -2.28
CA ILE A 108 5.10 14.42 -3.02
C ILE A 108 4.02 14.84 -2.03
N GLU A 109 3.45 16.03 -2.26
CA GLU A 109 2.23 16.47 -1.60
C GLU A 109 1.01 15.97 -2.40
N TYR A 110 0.15 15.19 -1.75
CA TYR A 110 -1.11 14.72 -2.33
C TYR A 110 -2.30 15.51 -1.77
N SER A 111 -3.13 16.03 -2.66
CA SER A 111 -4.39 16.69 -2.31
C SER A 111 -5.56 16.05 -3.02
N ALA A 112 -6.76 16.13 -2.43
CA ALA A 112 -7.96 15.55 -3.00
C ALA A 112 -9.19 16.35 -2.61
N TYR A 113 -10.17 16.41 -3.51
CA TYR A 113 -11.52 16.81 -3.13
C TYR A 113 -12.23 15.59 -2.55
N VAL A 114 -12.03 15.36 -1.25
CA VAL A 114 -12.36 14.11 -0.56
C VAL A 114 -13.79 13.62 -0.83
N PRO A 115 -14.86 14.44 -0.69
CA PRO A 115 -16.23 13.97 -0.94
C PRO A 115 -16.45 13.40 -2.35
N MET A 116 -15.85 14.03 -3.37
CA MET A 116 -15.95 13.54 -4.75
C MET A 116 -15.08 12.30 -4.95
N ALA A 117 -13.85 12.31 -4.43
CA ALA A 117 -12.94 11.18 -4.55
C ALA A 117 -13.53 9.90 -3.95
N GLU A 118 -14.15 9.98 -2.77
CA GLU A 118 -14.84 8.86 -2.13
C GLU A 118 -16.02 8.36 -2.96
N LYS A 119 -16.85 9.27 -3.49
CA LYS A 119 -17.97 8.92 -4.38
C LYS A 119 -17.49 8.17 -5.63
N MET A 120 -16.38 8.60 -6.23
CA MET A 120 -15.82 7.97 -7.42
C MET A 120 -15.17 6.62 -7.12
N LEU A 121 -14.48 6.49 -5.99
CA LEU A 121 -13.95 5.20 -5.52
C LEU A 121 -15.09 4.19 -5.30
N ALA A 122 -16.17 4.60 -4.63
CA ALA A 122 -17.34 3.77 -4.43
C ALA A 122 -17.96 3.31 -5.76
N ALA A 123 -18.06 4.22 -6.75
CA ALA A 123 -18.57 3.88 -8.08
C ALA A 123 -17.67 2.86 -8.81
N ILE A 124 -16.35 3.08 -8.82
CA ILE A 124 -15.38 2.14 -9.41
C ILE A 124 -15.51 0.75 -8.80
N ILE A 125 -15.64 0.66 -7.48
CA ILE A 125 -15.79 -0.61 -6.77
C ILE A 125 -17.12 -1.30 -7.13
N ALA A 126 -18.22 -0.55 -7.19
CA ALA A 126 -19.52 -1.09 -7.58
C ALA A 126 -19.52 -1.61 -9.02
N GLU A 127 -18.96 -0.86 -9.96
CA GLU A 127 -18.84 -1.25 -11.38
C GLU A 127 -18.01 -2.53 -11.55
N ALA A 128 -16.84 -2.60 -10.91
CA ALA A 128 -15.99 -3.79 -10.99
C ALA A 128 -16.65 -5.03 -10.37
N ARG A 129 -17.41 -4.87 -9.28
CA ARG A 129 -18.21 -5.95 -8.69
C ARG A 129 -19.31 -6.44 -9.60
N ALA A 130 -20.01 -5.52 -10.27
CA ALA A 130 -21.03 -5.87 -11.24
C ALA A 130 -20.45 -6.62 -12.46
N ALA A 131 -19.26 -6.23 -12.92
CA ALA A 131 -18.63 -6.81 -14.10
C ALA A 131 -17.93 -8.16 -13.86
N HIS A 132 -17.28 -8.34 -12.69
CA HIS A 132 -16.38 -9.47 -12.45
C HIS A 132 -16.81 -10.43 -11.33
N GLY A 133 -17.88 -10.11 -10.59
CA GLY A 133 -18.38 -10.96 -9.52
C GLY A 133 -17.52 -10.94 -8.25
N GLY A 134 -17.53 -12.06 -7.51
CA GLY A 134 -17.06 -12.16 -6.13
C GLY A 134 -15.55 -11.95 -5.95
N HIS A 135 -15.18 -10.81 -5.37
CA HIS A 135 -13.83 -10.51 -4.91
C HIS A 135 -13.87 -9.49 -3.76
N GLU A 136 -12.81 -9.43 -2.97
CA GLU A 136 -12.60 -8.36 -1.98
C GLU A 136 -11.63 -7.33 -2.54
N VAL A 137 -11.85 -6.06 -2.18
CA VAL A 137 -10.96 -4.96 -2.53
C VAL A 137 -10.82 -4.01 -1.35
N PHE A 138 -9.60 -3.53 -1.16
CA PHE A 138 -9.24 -2.45 -0.25
C PHE A 138 -8.29 -1.47 -0.95
N ILE A 139 -8.63 -0.18 -0.94
CA ILE A 139 -7.85 0.90 -1.54
C ILE A 139 -7.52 1.94 -0.47
N GLN A 140 -6.26 2.11 -0.11
CA GLN A 140 -5.84 3.21 0.75
C GLN A 140 -4.97 4.19 -0.04
N HIS A 141 -5.30 5.48 -0.01
CA HIS A 141 -4.45 6.52 -0.56
C HIS A 141 -4.09 7.53 0.52
N ARG A 142 -2.79 7.81 0.66
CA ARG A 142 -2.30 8.82 1.58
C ARG A 142 -2.47 10.22 0.98
N LEU A 143 -2.98 11.14 1.78
CA LEU A 143 -3.07 12.57 1.50
C LEU A 143 -2.02 13.30 2.33
N GLY A 144 -1.73 14.55 1.96
CA GLY A 144 -0.67 15.32 2.56
C GLY A 144 0.71 14.99 1.98
N PHE A 145 1.76 15.39 2.69
CA PHE A 145 3.13 15.08 2.35
C PHE A 145 3.45 13.59 2.54
N VAL A 146 4.05 12.98 1.51
CA VAL A 146 4.58 11.61 1.50
C VAL A 146 6.04 11.67 1.06
N ALA A 147 6.94 11.24 1.93
CA ALA A 147 8.37 11.32 1.66
C ALA A 147 8.79 10.36 0.55
N ALA A 148 9.94 10.64 -0.10
CA ALA A 148 10.58 9.70 -0.99
C ALA A 148 10.82 8.35 -0.28
N ALA A 149 10.70 7.26 -1.04
CA ALA A 149 10.72 5.88 -0.58
C ALA A 149 9.53 5.45 0.33
N GLU A 150 8.53 6.31 0.57
CA GLU A 150 7.31 5.93 1.29
C GLU A 150 6.14 5.56 0.36
N VAL A 151 5.23 4.73 0.87
CA VAL A 151 4.03 4.29 0.14
C VAL A 151 2.97 5.40 0.14
N SER A 152 2.54 5.81 -1.05
CA SER A 152 1.45 6.78 -1.24
C SER A 152 0.10 6.12 -1.51
N ILE A 153 0.07 4.93 -2.10
CA ILE A 153 -1.16 4.19 -2.39
C ILE A 153 -0.97 2.69 -2.18
N LEU A 154 -1.97 2.04 -1.58
CA LEU A 154 -2.10 0.59 -1.48
C LEU A 154 -3.42 0.16 -2.12
N ILE A 155 -3.35 -0.78 -3.05
CA ILE A 155 -4.52 -1.47 -3.59
C ILE A 155 -4.33 -2.96 -3.32
N ARG A 156 -5.28 -3.56 -2.62
CA ARG A 156 -5.28 -4.98 -2.30
C ARG A 156 -6.56 -5.61 -2.82
N VAL A 157 -6.42 -6.66 -3.62
CA VAL A 157 -7.54 -7.40 -4.19
C VAL A 157 -7.40 -8.88 -3.85
N ARG A 158 -8.49 -9.49 -3.39
CA ARG A 158 -8.55 -10.95 -3.14
C ARG A 158 -9.60 -11.59 -4.01
N ALA A 159 -9.27 -12.72 -4.60
CA ALA A 159 -10.17 -13.49 -5.45
C ALA A 159 -10.00 -14.99 -5.20
N ARG A 160 -10.85 -15.81 -5.82
CA ARG A 160 -10.76 -17.28 -5.75
C ARG A 160 -9.44 -17.80 -6.33
N HIS A 161 -8.92 -17.16 -7.37
CA HIS A 161 -7.69 -17.56 -8.07
C HIS A 161 -6.79 -16.35 -8.33
N SER A 162 -5.50 -16.60 -8.63
CA SER A 162 -4.49 -15.56 -8.81
C SER A 162 -4.72 -14.70 -10.04
N ALA A 163 -5.09 -15.30 -11.18
CA ALA A 163 -5.34 -14.58 -12.43
C ALA A 163 -6.35 -13.42 -12.26
N PRO A 164 -7.58 -13.64 -11.76
CA PRO A 164 -8.52 -12.54 -11.54
C PRO A 164 -8.05 -11.54 -10.48
N ALA A 165 -7.28 -11.96 -9.46
CA ALA A 165 -6.73 -11.03 -8.48
C ALA A 165 -5.77 -10.01 -9.12
N PHE A 166 -4.87 -10.47 -9.99
CA PHE A 166 -3.94 -9.59 -10.71
C PHE A 166 -4.66 -8.66 -11.69
N ASP A 167 -5.58 -9.19 -12.48
CA ASP A 167 -6.32 -8.40 -13.47
C ASP A 167 -7.16 -7.31 -12.81
N LEU A 168 -7.88 -7.64 -11.74
CA LEU A 168 -8.65 -6.69 -10.96
C LEU A 168 -7.75 -5.65 -10.28
N CYS A 169 -6.62 -6.04 -9.69
CA CYS A 169 -5.69 -5.11 -9.05
C CYS A 169 -5.17 -4.06 -10.06
N ARG A 170 -4.79 -4.51 -11.26
CA ARG A 170 -4.41 -3.62 -12.37
C ARG A 170 -5.56 -2.71 -12.81
N SER A 171 -6.77 -3.26 -12.94
CA SER A 171 -7.98 -2.52 -13.32
C SER A 171 -8.29 -1.41 -12.31
N TYR A 172 -8.27 -1.72 -11.02
CA TYR A 172 -8.47 -0.74 -9.95
C TYR A 172 -7.42 0.36 -9.98
N LEU A 173 -6.13 0.03 -10.12
CA LEU A 173 -5.07 1.03 -10.22
C LEU A 173 -5.31 1.99 -11.38
N HIS A 174 -5.66 1.45 -12.55
CA HIS A 174 -5.93 2.26 -13.74
C HIS A 174 -7.16 3.16 -13.52
N ALA A 175 -8.26 2.62 -13.01
CA ALA A 175 -9.48 3.37 -12.74
C ALA A 175 -9.26 4.49 -11.71
N VAL A 176 -8.51 4.23 -10.63
CA VAL A 176 -8.16 5.24 -9.62
C VAL A 176 -7.37 6.37 -10.25
N LYS A 177 -6.30 6.05 -11.00
CA LYS A 177 -5.41 7.06 -11.62
C LYS A 177 -6.08 7.90 -12.71
N THR A 178 -7.12 7.39 -13.36
CA THR A 178 -7.79 8.06 -14.48
C THR A 178 -8.99 8.87 -14.06
N ARG A 179 -9.73 8.40 -13.05
CA ARG A 179 -11.05 8.96 -12.70
C ARG A 179 -11.02 9.74 -11.39
N VAL A 180 -10.25 9.31 -10.39
CA VAL A 180 -10.37 9.88 -9.03
C VAL A 180 -9.60 11.21 -8.96
N PRO A 181 -10.23 12.31 -8.49
CA PRO A 181 -9.60 13.62 -8.40
C PRO A 181 -8.64 13.70 -7.21
N ILE A 182 -7.45 13.11 -7.40
CA ILE A 182 -6.31 13.21 -6.50
C ILE A 182 -5.18 13.85 -7.29
N TRP A 183 -4.68 14.98 -6.79
CA TRP A 183 -3.60 15.72 -7.39
C TRP A 183 -2.31 15.47 -6.62
N LYS A 184 -1.20 15.48 -7.36
CA LYS A 184 0.15 15.38 -6.81
C LYS A 184 0.92 16.66 -7.13
N ARG A 185 1.76 17.10 -6.19
CA ARG A 185 2.73 18.17 -6.41
C ARG A 185 4.07 17.75 -5.81
N PRO A 186 5.16 17.75 -6.58
CA PRO A 186 6.48 17.46 -6.05
C PRO A 186 6.87 18.48 -4.97
N ALA A 187 7.57 18.01 -3.93
CA ALA A 187 8.17 18.84 -2.90
C ALA A 187 9.68 18.77 -3.03
N GLU A 188 10.31 19.92 -3.27
CA GLU A 188 11.76 20.01 -3.44
C GLU A 188 12.47 19.79 -2.11
N THR A 189 13.66 19.20 -2.18
CA THR A 189 14.55 19.08 -1.02
C THR A 189 15.05 20.46 -0.63
N ALA A 190 14.92 20.85 0.65
CA ALA A 190 15.53 22.08 1.14
C ALA A 190 17.06 22.01 0.93
N ALA A 191 17.60 23.00 0.24
CA ALA A 191 19.02 23.11 -0.09
C ALA A 191 19.91 23.33 1.14
#